data_AF-A0A970YPQ2-F1
#
_entry.id   AF-A0A970YPQ2-F1
#
_cell.length_a   1.000
_cell.length_b   1.000
_cell.length_c   1.000
_cell.angle_alpha   90.00
_cell.angle_beta   90.00
_cell.angle_gamma   90.00
#
_symmetry.space_group_name_H-M   'P 1'
#
loop_
_entity.id
_entity.type
_entity.pdbx_description
1 polymer ?
#
loop_
_entity_poly.entity_id
_entity_poly.type
_entity_poly.pdbx_seq_one_letter_code
_entity_poly.pdbx_strand_id
1 'polypeptide(L)'
;MNEKSTYYLIREHLVGKKEDERFYLFQNGEWITDTENVIMDHLMGYDPTEPPGSPYAMYNMSIMDEIEDISYDEAMKIIGEQK
;
A
#
# COMPACT_ATOMS: atom_id res chain seq x y z
N MET A 1 -12.98 21.54 1.26
CA MET A 1 -11.72 20.78 1.22
C MET A 1 -12.11 19.40 0.75
N ASN A 2 -11.81 19.06 -0.51
CA ASN A 2 -11.99 17.68 -0.95
C ASN A 2 -10.73 16.95 -0.52
N GLU A 3 -10.83 16.17 0.55
CA GLU A 3 -9.79 15.23 0.96
C GLU A 3 -9.56 14.30 -0.24
N LYS A 4 -8.38 14.39 -0.87
CA LYS A 4 -7.99 13.52 -1.97
C LYS A 4 -7.37 12.27 -1.38
N SER A 5 -8.20 11.27 -1.12
CA SER A 5 -7.71 9.95 -0.76
C SER A 5 -7.31 9.18 -2.02
N THR A 6 -6.14 8.54 -1.98
CA THR A 6 -5.69 7.58 -3.00
C THR A 6 -5.77 6.19 -2.39
N TYR A 7 -6.28 5.21 -3.14
CA TYR A 7 -6.45 3.85 -2.66
C TYR A 7 -5.51 2.92 -3.40
N TYR A 8 -5.01 1.92 -2.70
CA TYR A 8 -4.06 0.95 -3.21
C TYR A 8 -4.54 -0.47 -2.94
N LEU A 9 -4.24 -1.39 -3.85
CA LEU A 9 -4.30 -2.82 -3.61
C LEU A 9 -2.88 -3.37 -3.57
N ILE A 10 -2.55 -4.08 -2.49
CA ILE A 10 -1.23 -4.65 -2.25
C ILE A 10 -1.37 -6.17 -2.28
N ARG A 11 -0.56 -6.82 -3.12
CA ARG A 11 -0.53 -8.26 -3.36
C ARG A 11 -1.91 -8.84 -3.62
N GLU A 12 -2.78 -8.15 -4.34
CA GLU A 12 -4.16 -8.56 -4.67
C GLU A 12 -5.15 -8.69 -3.49
N HIS A 13 -4.73 -8.47 -2.23
CA HIS A 13 -5.58 -8.78 -1.07
C HIS A 13 -5.60 -7.68 -0.01
N LEU A 14 -4.53 -6.91 0.15
CA LEU A 14 -4.44 -5.92 1.23
C LEU A 14 -4.79 -4.53 0.69
N VAL A 15 -5.89 -3.96 1.17
CA VAL A 15 -6.31 -2.63 0.76
C VAL A 15 -5.60 -1.57 1.62
N GLY A 16 -4.97 -0.62 0.94
CA GLY A 16 -4.34 0.54 1.54
C GLY A 16 -5.00 1.85 1.10
N LYS A 17 -4.78 2.93 1.84
CA LYS A 17 -5.07 4.28 1.39
C LYS A 17 -3.99 5.27 1.82
N LYS A 18 -3.82 6.33 1.03
CA LYS A 18 -3.15 7.56 1.43
C LYS A 18 -4.21 8.63 1.63
N GLU A 19 -4.22 9.23 2.81
CA GLU A 19 -5.08 10.36 3.15
C GLU A 19 -4.17 11.46 3.71
N ASP A 20 -4.21 12.63 3.07
CA ASP A 20 -3.22 13.69 3.23
C ASP A 20 -1.77 13.19 3.05
N GLU A 21 -0.99 13.15 4.13
CA GLU A 21 0.42 12.70 4.16
C GLU A 21 0.59 11.40 4.98
N ARG A 22 -0.50 10.66 5.21
CA ARG A 22 -0.49 9.44 6.02
C ARG A 22 -0.99 8.24 5.24
N PHE A 23 -0.33 7.11 5.46
CA PHE A 23 -0.69 5.82 4.90
C PHE A 23 -1.46 4.99 5.93
N TYR A 24 -2.46 4.27 5.46
CA TYR A 24 -3.32 3.41 6.26
C TYR A 24 -3.55 2.09 5.55
N LEU A 25 -3.62 1.00 6.31
CA LEU A 25 -3.98 -0.33 5.85
C LEU A 25 -5.34 -0.71 6.43
N PHE A 26 -6.18 -1.36 5.63
CA PHE A 26 -7.42 -1.93 6.11
C PHE A 26 -7.16 -3.30 6.71
N GLN A 27 -7.41 -3.46 8.01
CA GLN A 27 -7.21 -4.70 8.74
C GLN A 27 -8.31 -4.87 9.79
N ASN A 28 -8.84 -6.08 9.93
CA ASN A 28 -9.85 -6.43 10.95
C ASN A 28 -11.08 -5.50 10.96
N GLY A 29 -11.48 -4.98 9.79
CA GLY A 29 -12.65 -4.10 9.66
C GLY A 29 -12.38 -2.62 9.91
N GLU A 30 -11.14 -2.22 10.20
CA GLU A 30 -10.76 -0.86 10.54
C GLU A 30 -9.56 -0.37 9.72
N TRP A 31 -9.43 0.96 9.60
CA TRP A 31 -8.25 1.59 9.02
C TRP A 31 -7.20 1.79 10.10
N ILE A 32 -6.05 1.14 9.95
CA ILE A 32 -4.91 1.22 10.86
C ILE A 32 -3.79 1.99 10.18
N THR A 33 -3.13 2.89 10.90
CA THR A 33 -1.96 3.61 10.38
C THR A 33 -0.87 2.62 9.96
N ASP A 34 -0.29 2.81 8.78
CA ASP A 34 0.82 2.01 8.27
C ASP A 34 2.14 2.43 8.91
N THR A 35 2.45 1.90 10.09
CA THR A 35 3.69 2.23 10.83
C THR A 35 4.92 1.51 10.30
N GLU A 36 4.72 0.42 9.56
CA GLU A 36 5.78 -0.41 8.99
C GLU A 36 6.17 0.03 7.58
N ASN A 37 5.58 1.11 7.07
CA ASN A 37 5.80 1.65 5.73
C ASN A 37 5.48 0.66 4.59
N VAL A 38 4.55 -0.28 4.80
CA VAL A 38 4.19 -1.29 3.80
C VAL A 38 3.85 -0.65 2.46
N ILE A 39 3.01 0.39 2.43
CA ILE A 39 2.61 1.06 1.19
C ILE A 39 3.83 1.70 0.53
N MET A 40 4.61 2.46 1.29
CA MET A 40 5.74 3.21 0.76
C MET A 40 6.85 2.29 0.26
N ASP A 41 7.11 1.18 0.96
CA ASP A 41 8.09 0.17 0.58
C ASP A 41 7.72 -0.47 -0.76
N HIS A 42 6.44 -0.79 -0.97
CA HIS A 42 6.01 -1.32 -2.27
C HIS A 42 6.09 -0.25 -3.37
N LEU A 43 5.63 0.98 -3.12
CA LEU A 43 5.72 2.09 -4.09
C LEU A 43 7.17 2.39 -4.51
N MET A 44 8.13 2.23 -3.59
CA MET A 44 9.55 2.48 -3.85
C MET A 44 10.32 1.24 -4.32
N GLY A 45 9.69 0.06 -4.31
CA GLY A 45 10.34 -1.21 -4.61
C GLY A 45 11.46 -1.53 -3.63
N TYR A 46 11.25 -1.29 -2.32
CA TYR A 46 12.23 -1.56 -1.28
C TYR A 46 12.39 -3.07 -1.08
N ASP A 47 13.61 -3.59 -1.26
CA ASP A 47 13.94 -5.00 -1.06
C ASP A 47 14.69 -5.19 0.27
N PRO A 48 14.04 -5.74 1.31
CA PRO A 48 14.66 -5.93 2.62
C PRO A 48 15.68 -7.08 2.64
N THR A 49 15.80 -7.87 1.57
CA THR A 49 16.78 -8.96 1.46
C THR A 49 18.16 -8.46 1.03
N GLU A 50 18.21 -7.26 0.46
CA GLU A 50 19.45 -6.60 0.07
C GLU A 50 20.23 -6.09 1.30
N PRO A 51 21.57 -6.15 1.28
CA PRO A 51 22.39 -5.61 2.36
C PRO A 51 22.14 -4.11 2.58
N PRO A 52 22.27 -3.61 3.82
CA PRO A 52 22.17 -2.18 4.10
C PRO A 52 23.11 -1.35 3.22
N GLY A 53 22.56 -0.37 2.51
CA GLY A 53 23.30 0.50 1.58
C GLY A 53 23.53 -0.09 0.18
N SER A 54 22.95 -1.25 -0.13
CA SER A 54 22.96 -1.79 -1.49
C SER A 54 22.29 -0.82 -2.47
N PRO A 55 22.89 -0.57 -3.65
CA PRO A 55 22.25 0.25 -4.68
C PRO A 55 21.02 -0.43 -5.29
N TYR A 56 20.80 -1.72 -5.02
CA TYR A 56 19.66 -2.51 -5.50
C TYR A 56 18.55 -2.67 -4.45
N ALA A 57 18.71 -2.10 -3.26
CA ALA A 57 17.70 -2.18 -2.20
C ALA A 57 16.42 -1.39 -2.51
N MET A 58 16.40 -0.58 -3.58
CA MET A 58 15.25 0.22 -4.03
C MET A 58 15.01 -0.04 -5.51
N TYR A 59 13.81 0.30 -5.99
CA TYR A 59 13.38 0.12 -7.37
C TYR A 59 13.35 -1.34 -7.83
N ASN A 60 13.12 -2.29 -6.90
CA ASN A 60 12.81 -3.66 -7.26
C ASN A 60 11.44 -3.72 -7.95
N MET A 61 11.44 -3.90 -9.27
CA MET A 61 10.22 -3.92 -10.08
C MET A 61 9.23 -5.00 -9.63
N SER A 62 9.71 -6.17 -9.18
CA SER A 62 8.80 -7.23 -8.72
C SER A 62 8.04 -6.84 -7.46
N ILE A 63 8.64 -6.03 -6.58
CA ILE A 63 7.98 -5.50 -5.38
C ILE A 63 7.04 -4.34 -5.75
N MET A 64 7.42 -3.52 -6.73
CA MET A 64 6.54 -2.46 -7.24
C MET A 64 5.31 -3.00 -7.95
N ASP A 65 5.45 -4.11 -8.68
CA ASP A 65 4.33 -4.78 -9.36
C ASP A 65 3.35 -5.43 -8.37
N GLU A 66 3.71 -5.56 -7.10
CA GLU A 66 2.82 -6.03 -6.04
C GLU A 66 1.86 -4.94 -5.54
N ILE A 67 1.99 -3.68 -5.96
CA ILE A 67 1.07 -2.60 -5.56
C ILE A 67 0.47 -1.89 -6.77
N GLU A 68 -0.84 -1.65 -6.72
CA GLU A 68 -1.56 -0.91 -7.76
C GLU A 68 -2.49 0.14 -7.18
N ASP A 69 -2.67 1.25 -7.92
CA ASP A 69 -3.68 2.26 -7.63
C ASP A 69 -5.06 1.72 -8.02
N ILE A 70 -6.01 1.79 -7.10
CA ILE A 70 -7.40 1.39 -7.33
C ILE A 70 -8.35 2.56 -7.08
N SER A 71 -9.54 2.48 -7.66
CA SER A 71 -10.61 3.42 -7.36
C SER A 71 -11.19 3.21 -5.96
N TYR A 72 -11.86 4.24 -5.44
CA TYR A 72 -12.64 4.13 -4.20
C TYR A 72 -13.66 2.99 -4.27
N ASP A 73 -14.38 2.86 -5.40
CA ASP A 73 -15.42 1.86 -5.56
C ASP A 73 -14.85 0.43 -5.53
N GLU A 74 -13.68 0.21 -6.16
CA GLU A 74 -12.95 -1.07 -6.09
C GLU A 74 -12.48 -1.36 -4.66
N ALA A 75 -11.90 -0.37 -3.98
CA ALA A 75 -11.45 -0.52 -2.60
C ALA A 75 -12.62 -0.92 -1.68
N MET A 76 -13.77 -0.25 -1.79
CA MET A 76 -14.95 -0.56 -0.99
C MET A 76 -15.55 -1.93 -1.31
N LYS A 77 -15.50 -2.35 -2.57
CA LYS A 77 -15.94 -3.69 -2.97
C LYS A 77 -15.08 -4.77 -2.31
N ILE A 78 -13.76 -4.66 -2.41
CA ILE A 78 -12.80 -5.62 -1.83
C ILE A 78 -12.98 -5.67 -0.31
N ILE A 79 -13.06 -4.51 0.36
CA ILE A 79 -13.31 -4.42 1.80
C ILE A 79 -14.64 -5.09 2.19
N GLY A 80 -15.68 -4.93 1.37
CA GLY A 80 -16.98 -5.58 1.59
C GLY A 80 -16.94 -7.10 1.49
N GLU A 81 -16.09 -7.65 0.62
CA GLU A 81 -15.89 -9.09 0.44
C GLU A 81 -15.01 -9.72 1.54
N GLN A 82 -14.21 -8.92 2.26
CA GLN A 82 -13.36 -9.37 3.37
C GLN A 82 -14.09 -9.51 4.72
N LYS A 83 -15.40 -9.23 4.77
CA LYS A 83 -16.23 -9.30 5.99
C LYS A 83 -16.77 -10.68 6.31
#